data_AF-G1T3J4-F1
#
_entry.id   AF-G1T3J4-F1
#
_cell.length_a   1.000
_cell.length_b   1.000
_cell.length_c   1.000
_cell.angle_alpha   90.00
_cell.angle_beta   90.00
_cell.angle_gamma   90.00
#
_symmetry.space_group_name_H-M   'P 1'
#
loop_
_entity.id
_entity.type
_entity.pdbx_description
1 polymer ?
#
loop_
_entity_poly.entity_id
_entity_poly.type
_entity_poly.pdbx_seq_one_letter_code
_entity_poly.pdbx_strand_id
1 'polypeptide(L)'
;MRASGGGAAGRALGSRGSQPRARGWLSGRDHARPGGQSPETCPGARVLFSMTDLDDNICERYVKMITNIVILSLIICISLAFWIMSMTASTYYGNLRPISPWRWLFSVVVPVLIVSNGIKKKSLDHSGALGGLVVGFILTIANYSFFTSLLMFFLSSSKLTKWKGETKKRLDSEYKEGGQRNWVQVFCNGAVPTELALLFMIENGPGEIPIDFSKQYTASWMCLSLLAALACSAGDTWASEVGPVLSKSPPRLITTWKKVPVGTNGGVTMVGLASSLLGGTFVGLAYFLTQLIFVNDLDLSAPQWPIIAFGGIAGLLGSIVDSYLGATMQFSGLDETTGMVVNSPTNEAKHISGKPILDNNAVNLFSSVLIALLLPTVAWGFWPRE
;
A
#
# COMPACT_ATOMS: atom_id res chain seq x y z
N MET A 1 -71.25 -20.20 -31.81
CA MET A 1 -71.60 -21.34 -30.93
C MET A 1 -70.95 -21.04 -29.58
N ARG A 2 -71.68 -20.49 -28.59
CA ARG A 2 -72.39 -21.22 -27.49
C ARG A 2 -71.48 -22.24 -26.78
N ALA A 3 -71.39 -22.38 -25.46
CA ALA A 3 -71.88 -21.70 -24.26
C ALA A 3 -71.23 -22.48 -23.07
N SER A 4 -70.72 -21.85 -22.01
CA SER A 4 -71.37 -21.64 -20.68
C SER A 4 -71.49 -22.84 -19.72
N GLY A 5 -71.19 -22.56 -18.43
CA GLY A 5 -71.66 -23.25 -17.22
C GLY A 5 -70.48 -23.54 -16.27
N GLY A 6 -70.30 -22.90 -15.11
CA GLY A 6 -71.23 -22.56 -14.01
C GLY A 6 -70.82 -23.43 -12.81
N GLY A 7 -70.70 -23.03 -11.54
CA GLY A 7 -70.99 -21.79 -10.80
C GLY A 7 -71.10 -22.14 -9.29
N ALA A 8 -70.77 -21.17 -8.40
CA ALA A 8 -71.21 -21.00 -7.00
C ALA A 8 -70.92 -22.11 -5.95
N ALA A 9 -70.80 -21.90 -4.63
CA ALA A 9 -70.61 -20.75 -3.73
C ALA A 9 -70.53 -21.25 -2.25
N GLY A 10 -70.01 -20.41 -1.33
CA GLY A 10 -70.22 -20.46 0.14
C GLY A 10 -68.94 -20.19 0.95
N ARG A 11 -68.66 -18.94 1.41
CA ARG A 11 -68.96 -18.33 2.74
C ARG A 11 -68.40 -19.12 3.94
N ALA A 12 -67.84 -18.57 5.02
CA ALA A 12 -67.47 -17.23 5.52
C ALA A 12 -66.76 -17.41 6.90
N LEU A 13 -66.32 -16.29 7.52
CA LEU A 13 -65.82 -16.07 8.90
C LEU A 13 -64.28 -16.15 9.01
N GLY A 14 -63.51 -15.06 9.27
CA GLY A 14 -63.59 -14.08 10.38
C GLY A 14 -62.60 -14.55 11.46
N SER A 15 -61.57 -13.86 11.96
CA SER A 15 -61.38 -12.45 12.37
C SER A 15 -59.86 -12.18 12.56
N ARG A 16 -59.29 -11.04 12.12
CA ARG A 16 -58.82 -9.87 12.92
C ARG A 16 -58.42 -10.20 14.38
N GLY A 17 -57.31 -9.72 14.96
CA GLY A 17 -56.27 -8.78 14.55
C GLY A 17 -55.35 -8.40 15.72
N SER A 18 -54.29 -7.66 15.39
CA SER A 18 -53.67 -6.56 16.16
C SER A 18 -53.11 -6.77 17.58
N GLN A 19 -51.76 -6.69 17.69
CA GLN A 19 -51.04 -5.94 18.74
C GLN A 19 -51.53 -4.46 18.76
N PRO A 20 -51.44 -3.65 19.86
CA PRO A 20 -50.15 -3.30 20.52
C PRO A 20 -50.15 -2.77 22.00
N ARG A 21 -48.93 -2.66 22.55
CA ARG A 21 -48.36 -1.62 23.48
C ARG A 21 -49.00 -1.28 24.86
N ALA A 22 -48.17 -1.52 25.89
CA ALA A 22 -47.56 -0.55 26.83
C ALA A 22 -48.22 -0.10 28.16
N ARG A 23 -47.34 0.07 29.18
CA ARG A 23 -47.43 0.78 30.50
C ARG A 23 -48.26 0.04 31.57
N GLY A 24 -47.91 -0.02 32.86
CA GLY A 24 -46.84 0.53 33.72
C GLY A 24 -47.31 0.48 35.20
N TRP A 25 -46.38 0.60 36.16
CA TRP A 25 -46.58 0.88 37.62
C TRP A 25 -47.18 -0.26 38.48
N LEU A 26 -46.63 -0.80 39.59
CA LEU A 26 -45.85 -0.39 40.79
C LEU A 26 -46.67 -0.74 42.06
N SER A 27 -45.97 -1.15 43.14
CA SER A 27 -46.44 -1.49 44.52
C SER A 27 -46.89 -2.95 44.74
N GLY A 28 -46.45 -3.73 45.74
CA GLY A 28 -45.60 -3.51 46.92
C GLY A 28 -46.12 -4.33 48.13
N ARG A 29 -45.20 -5.00 48.87
CA ARG A 29 -45.31 -5.69 50.19
C ARG A 29 -46.04 -7.04 50.26
N ASP A 30 -45.73 -7.98 51.16
CA ASP A 30 -44.61 -8.32 52.05
C ASP A 30 -44.90 -9.73 52.61
N HIS A 31 -43.85 -10.52 52.87
CA HIS A 31 -43.67 -11.46 54.01
C HIS A 31 -43.03 -12.84 53.71
N ALA A 32 -41.78 -12.96 54.19
CA ALA A 32 -41.23 -14.01 55.07
C ALA A 32 -40.84 -15.42 54.54
N ARG A 33 -39.53 -15.53 54.20
CA ARG A 33 -38.46 -16.49 54.63
C ARG A 33 -38.66 -18.03 54.51
N PRO A 34 -37.58 -18.87 54.54
CA PRO A 34 -36.13 -18.60 54.66
C PRO A 34 -35.20 -19.37 53.68
N GLY A 35 -33.93 -18.96 53.62
CA GLY A 35 -32.80 -19.91 53.49
C GLY A 35 -32.19 -20.11 52.10
N GLY A 36 -31.22 -19.27 51.73
CA GLY A 36 -30.34 -19.52 50.60
C GLY A 36 -29.18 -18.52 50.60
N GLN A 37 -28.02 -18.96 51.04
CA GLN A 37 -26.78 -18.18 51.08
C GLN A 37 -26.42 -17.67 49.68
N SER A 38 -26.27 -16.34 49.55
CA SER A 38 -25.57 -15.71 48.44
C SER A 38 -24.13 -15.43 48.90
N PRO A 39 -23.10 -15.66 48.08
CA PRO A 39 -21.75 -15.27 48.44
C PRO A 39 -21.66 -13.74 48.31
N GLU A 40 -21.33 -13.09 49.43
CA GLU A 40 -20.91 -11.70 49.46
C GLU A 40 -19.69 -11.52 48.54
N THR A 41 -19.86 -10.85 47.40
CA THR A 41 -18.71 -10.33 46.65
C THR A 41 -18.15 -9.14 47.43
N CYS A 42 -17.00 -9.34 48.08
CA CYS A 42 -16.29 -8.30 48.82
C CYS A 42 -16.07 -7.03 47.97
N PRO A 43 -16.35 -5.81 48.49
CA PRO A 43 -16.01 -4.55 47.82
C PRO A 43 -14.49 -4.43 47.58
N GLY A 44 -13.70 -5.03 48.46
CA GLY A 44 -12.25 -5.10 48.36
C GLY A 44 -11.76 -5.86 47.13
N ALA A 45 -12.48 -6.89 46.65
CA ALA A 45 -12.06 -7.64 45.48
C ALA A 45 -12.12 -6.79 44.21
N ARG A 46 -13.14 -5.93 44.06
CA ARG A 46 -13.27 -5.06 42.87
C ARG A 46 -12.25 -3.91 42.88
N VAL A 47 -11.89 -3.38 44.05
CA VAL A 47 -10.85 -2.35 44.20
C VAL A 47 -9.46 -2.95 44.01
N LEU A 48 -9.18 -4.12 44.60
CA LEU A 48 -7.91 -4.82 44.46
C LEU A 48 -7.67 -5.21 43.00
N PHE A 49 -8.68 -5.76 42.32
CA PHE A 49 -8.60 -6.14 40.91
C PHE A 49 -8.38 -4.92 39.99
N SER A 50 -9.06 -3.80 40.27
CA SER A 50 -8.85 -2.54 39.54
C SER A 50 -7.49 -1.91 39.81
N MET A 51 -6.88 -2.16 40.96
CA MET A 51 -5.57 -1.61 41.34
C MET A 51 -4.43 -2.46 40.77
N THR A 52 -4.58 -3.79 40.76
CA THR A 52 -3.64 -4.70 40.07
C THR A 52 -3.67 -4.51 38.56
N ASP A 53 -4.84 -4.35 37.93
CA ASP A 53 -4.93 -4.06 36.49
C ASP A 53 -4.33 -2.68 36.13
N LEU A 54 -4.37 -1.72 37.06
CA LEU A 54 -3.77 -0.40 36.87
C LEU A 54 -2.23 -0.48 36.99
N ASP A 55 -1.72 -1.18 38.00
CA ASP A 55 -0.27 -1.37 38.21
C ASP A 55 0.36 -2.22 37.11
N ASP A 56 -0.32 -3.26 36.61
CA ASP A 56 0.16 -4.06 35.48
C ASP A 56 0.20 -3.24 34.18
N ASN A 57 -0.81 -2.41 33.92
CA ASN A 57 -0.80 -1.50 32.77
C ASN A 57 0.28 -0.41 32.87
N ILE A 58 0.54 0.10 34.08
CA ILE A 58 1.62 1.07 34.34
C ILE A 58 2.97 0.40 34.16
N CYS A 59 3.17 -0.80 34.71
CA CYS A 59 4.39 -1.58 34.58
C CYS A 59 4.66 -1.93 33.11
N GLU A 60 3.64 -2.39 32.36
CA GLU A 60 3.77 -2.68 30.93
C GLU A 60 4.14 -1.42 30.13
N ARG A 61 3.55 -0.26 30.45
CA ARG A 61 3.94 1.02 29.84
C ARG A 61 5.37 1.42 30.18
N TYR A 62 5.79 1.25 31.44
CA TYR A 62 7.15 1.56 31.88
C TYR A 62 8.19 0.64 31.22
N VAL A 63 7.92 -0.66 31.17
CA VAL A 63 8.77 -1.64 30.49
C VAL A 63 8.86 -1.33 28.99
N LYS A 64 7.74 -1.00 28.33
CA LYS A 64 7.75 -0.53 26.92
C LYS A 64 8.57 0.75 26.76
N MET A 65 8.43 1.72 27.66
CA MET A 65 9.16 2.98 27.61
C MET A 65 10.67 2.77 27.79
N ILE A 66 11.08 2.00 28.81
CA ILE A 66 12.49 1.67 29.06
C ILE A 66 13.07 0.87 27.89
N THR A 67 12.33 -0.11 27.38
CA THR A 67 12.75 -0.89 26.19
C THR A 67 12.95 0.03 24.98
N ASN A 68 12.04 0.96 24.73
CA ASN A 68 12.18 1.94 23.64
C ASN A 68 13.40 2.85 23.84
N ILE A 69 13.67 3.29 25.07
CA ILE A 69 14.85 4.12 25.40
C ILE A 69 16.13 3.32 25.14
N VAL A 70 16.21 2.08 25.63
CA VAL A 70 17.39 1.21 25.42
C VAL A 70 17.61 0.95 23.93
N ILE A 71 16.55 0.62 23.19
CA ILE A 71 16.61 0.43 21.72
C ILE A 71 17.11 1.71 21.04
N LEU A 72 16.54 2.87 21.38
CA LEU A 72 16.94 4.15 20.80
C LEU A 72 18.42 4.46 21.10
N SER A 73 18.86 4.27 22.34
CA SER A 73 20.26 4.44 22.74
C SER A 73 21.19 3.51 21.97
N LEU A 74 20.83 2.23 21.79
CA LEU A 74 21.62 1.29 21.00
C LEU A 74 21.69 1.70 19.53
N ILE A 75 20.57 2.14 18.94
CA ILE A 75 20.55 2.62 17.54
C ILE A 75 21.44 3.86 17.38
N ILE A 76 21.41 4.79 18.33
CA ILE A 76 22.28 5.98 18.32
C ILE A 76 23.76 5.56 18.39
N CYS A 77 24.11 4.64 19.30
CA CYS A 77 25.48 4.14 19.41
C CYS A 77 25.96 3.44 18.13
N ILE A 78 25.12 2.59 17.52
CA ILE A 78 25.43 1.89 16.27
C ILE A 78 25.59 2.90 15.11
N SER A 79 24.68 3.88 15.02
CA SER A 79 24.74 4.95 14.02
C SER A 79 26.06 5.75 14.13
N LEU A 80 26.43 6.15 15.35
CA LEU A 80 27.69 6.84 15.62
C LEU A 80 28.91 5.97 15.26
N ALA A 81 28.86 4.67 15.55
CA ALA A 81 29.93 3.74 15.18
C ALA A 81 30.08 3.61 13.65
N PHE A 82 28.98 3.46 12.91
CA PHE A 82 29.02 3.44 11.44
C PHE A 82 29.54 4.76 10.85
N TRP A 83 29.18 5.90 11.46
CA TRP A 83 29.73 7.18 11.06
C TRP A 83 31.24 7.26 11.31
N ILE A 84 31.73 6.85 12.49
CA ILE A 84 33.17 6.83 12.80
C ILE A 84 33.92 5.94 11.80
N MET A 85 33.38 4.77 11.47
CA MET A 85 33.96 3.90 10.45
C MET A 85 33.96 4.57 9.06
N SER A 86 32.87 5.23 8.68
CA SER A 86 32.76 5.97 7.41
C SER A 86 33.75 7.13 7.33
N MET A 87 33.93 7.90 8.42
CA MET A 87 34.94 8.96 8.54
C MET A 87 36.36 8.40 8.45
N THR A 88 36.62 7.26 9.08
CA THR A 88 37.92 6.58 9.05
C THR A 88 38.24 6.09 7.63
N ALA A 89 37.26 5.48 6.96
CA ALA A 89 37.39 5.05 5.57
C ALA A 89 37.58 6.25 4.62
N SER A 90 36.85 7.35 4.83
CA SER A 90 37.05 8.61 4.10
C SER A 90 38.47 9.15 4.27
N THR A 91 38.99 9.15 5.50
CA THR A 91 40.35 9.61 5.80
C THR A 91 41.41 8.70 5.17
N TYR A 92 41.16 7.38 5.12
CA TYR A 92 42.10 6.40 4.60
C TYR A 92 42.10 6.32 3.06
N TYR A 93 40.92 6.35 2.43
CA TYR A 93 40.76 6.23 0.98
C TYR A 93 40.68 7.58 0.25
N GLY A 94 40.57 8.70 0.97
CA GLY A 94 40.60 10.08 0.46
C GLY A 94 39.40 10.53 -0.39
N ASN A 95 38.65 9.60 -0.99
CA ASN A 95 37.60 9.89 -1.98
C ASN A 95 36.17 9.62 -1.50
N LEU A 96 35.97 9.03 -0.31
CA LEU A 96 34.63 8.70 0.19
C LEU A 96 34.05 9.90 0.96
N ARG A 97 32.84 10.34 0.59
CA ARG A 97 32.10 11.33 1.38
C ARG A 97 31.47 10.61 2.58
N PRO A 98 31.80 11.00 3.82
CA PRO A 98 31.27 10.32 5.00
C PRO A 98 29.77 10.60 5.16
N ILE A 99 29.00 9.55 5.42
CA ILE A 99 27.54 9.66 5.64
C ILE A 99 27.28 10.25 7.02
N SER A 100 26.51 11.34 7.12
CA SER A 100 26.24 11.98 8.41
C SER A 100 25.61 11.02 9.45
N PRO A 101 25.91 11.17 10.76
CA PRO A 101 25.30 10.35 11.81
C PRO A 101 23.77 10.42 11.80
N TRP A 102 23.23 11.59 11.45
CA TRP A 102 21.80 11.78 11.33
C TRP A 102 21.21 10.90 10.23
N ARG A 103 21.85 10.81 9.07
CA ARG A 103 21.34 9.94 7.99
C ARG A 103 21.33 8.47 8.40
N TRP A 104 22.38 8.00 9.07
CA TRP A 104 22.41 6.65 9.66
C TRP A 104 21.27 6.43 10.65
N LEU A 105 21.07 7.36 11.58
CA LEU A 105 19.99 7.27 12.57
C LEU A 105 18.61 7.22 11.90
N PHE A 106 18.34 8.13 10.96
CA PHE A 106 17.06 8.20 10.24
C PHE A 106 16.81 6.94 9.39
N SER A 107 17.85 6.41 8.73
CA SER A 107 17.75 5.19 7.90
C SER A 107 17.38 3.93 8.68
N VAL A 108 17.65 3.90 9.99
CA VAL A 108 17.24 2.79 10.86
C VAL A 108 15.90 3.10 11.51
N VAL A 109 15.78 4.25 12.18
CA VAL A 109 14.61 4.56 13.01
C VAL A 109 13.34 4.67 12.17
N VAL A 110 13.37 5.39 11.05
CA VAL A 110 12.15 5.66 10.29
C VAL A 110 11.60 4.39 9.64
N PRO A 111 12.37 3.57 8.91
CA PRO A 111 11.86 2.29 8.38
C PRO A 111 11.32 1.36 9.47
N VAL A 112 11.99 1.27 10.64
CA VAL A 112 11.50 0.48 11.78
C VAL A 112 10.13 0.95 12.26
N LEU A 113 9.93 2.26 12.41
CA LEU A 113 8.64 2.81 12.80
C LEU A 113 7.55 2.54 11.76
N ILE A 114 7.86 2.71 10.48
CA ILE A 114 6.91 2.49 9.38
C ILE A 114 6.51 1.02 9.29
N VAL A 115 7.47 0.10 9.33
CA VAL A 115 7.20 -1.34 9.27
C VAL A 115 6.44 -1.81 10.50
N SER A 116 6.81 -1.34 11.70
CA SER A 116 6.08 -1.63 12.94
C SER A 116 4.62 -1.19 12.85
N ASN A 117 4.38 0.01 12.31
CA ASN A 117 3.03 0.50 12.06
C ASN A 117 2.31 -0.27 10.94
N GLY A 118 3.06 -0.76 9.94
CA GLY A 118 2.55 -1.60 8.86
C GLY A 118 2.00 -2.93 9.37
N ILE A 119 2.74 -3.63 10.24
CA ILE A 119 2.29 -4.87 10.89
C ILE A 119 1.07 -4.60 11.77
N LYS A 120 1.14 -3.57 12.65
CA LYS A 120 0.02 -3.21 13.55
C LYS A 120 -1.27 -2.93 12.79
N LYS A 121 -1.15 -2.27 11.64
CA LYS A 121 -2.28 -1.96 10.76
C LYS A 121 -2.65 -3.11 9.83
N LYS A 122 -2.00 -4.29 9.89
CA LYS A 122 -2.20 -5.42 8.96
C LYS A 122 -2.02 -5.04 7.48
N SER A 123 -1.12 -4.11 7.17
CA SER A 123 -0.73 -3.76 5.79
C SER A 123 0.50 -4.52 5.29
N LEU A 124 1.28 -5.10 6.21
CA LEU A 124 2.46 -5.93 5.95
C LEU A 124 2.38 -7.16 6.85
N ASP A 125 2.80 -8.31 6.33
CA ASP A 125 3.10 -9.47 7.17
C ASP A 125 4.54 -9.41 7.71
N HIS A 126 4.95 -10.37 8.53
CA HIS A 126 6.29 -10.41 9.10
C HIS A 126 7.42 -10.54 8.06
N SER A 127 7.17 -11.21 6.94
CA SER A 127 8.15 -11.36 5.87
C SER A 127 8.29 -10.08 5.05
N GLY A 128 7.17 -9.45 4.71
CA GLY A 128 7.11 -8.16 4.04
C GLY A 128 7.71 -7.07 4.91
N ALA A 129 7.51 -7.14 6.23
CA ALA A 129 8.15 -6.26 7.18
C ALA A 129 9.68 -6.30 7.09
N LEU A 130 10.28 -7.50 7.10
CA LEU A 130 11.73 -7.65 6.95
C LEU A 130 12.22 -7.10 5.61
N GLY A 131 11.55 -7.43 4.51
CA GLY A 131 11.89 -6.87 3.19
C GLY A 131 11.78 -5.34 3.17
N GLY A 132 10.72 -4.79 3.78
CA GLY A 132 10.47 -3.36 3.84
C GLY A 132 11.50 -2.60 4.69
N LEU A 133 12.05 -3.24 5.73
CA LEU A 133 13.15 -2.68 6.51
C LEU A 133 14.41 -2.54 5.65
N VAL A 134 14.78 -3.57 4.90
CA VAL A 134 15.98 -3.56 4.04
C VAL A 134 15.83 -2.52 2.94
N VAL A 135 14.72 -2.56 2.19
CA VAL A 135 14.44 -1.62 1.10
C VAL A 135 14.38 -0.18 1.64
N GLY A 136 13.64 0.05 2.74
CA GLY A 136 13.52 1.37 3.36
C GLY A 136 14.86 1.91 3.85
N PHE A 137 15.69 1.06 4.48
CA PHE A 137 17.02 1.43 4.94
C PHE A 137 17.92 1.88 3.77
N ILE A 138 18.03 1.05 2.72
CA ILE A 138 18.87 1.34 1.56
C ILE A 138 18.43 2.64 0.87
N LEU A 139 17.14 2.80 0.60
CA LEU A 139 16.63 4.00 -0.05
C LEU A 139 16.84 5.26 0.81
N THR A 140 16.68 5.16 2.13
CA THR A 140 16.90 6.31 3.03
C THR A 140 18.37 6.73 3.08
N ILE A 141 19.28 5.75 3.09
CA ILE A 141 20.70 6.03 3.12
C ILE A 141 21.18 6.60 1.78
N ALA A 142 20.60 6.16 0.66
CA ALA A 142 20.95 6.64 -0.66
C ALA A 142 20.52 8.09 -0.89
N ASN A 143 19.23 8.40 -0.74
CA ASN A 143 18.67 9.73 -1.02
C ASN A 143 17.28 9.83 -0.40
N TYR A 144 17.01 10.89 0.37
CA TYR A 144 15.73 11.05 1.04
C TYR A 144 14.55 11.11 0.05
N SER A 145 14.76 11.62 -1.17
CA SER A 145 13.72 11.66 -2.22
C SER A 145 13.30 10.26 -2.67
N PHE A 146 14.22 9.28 -2.62
CA PHE A 146 13.92 7.89 -2.93
C PHE A 146 13.06 7.28 -1.82
N PHE A 147 13.47 7.48 -0.57
CA PHE A 147 12.71 6.98 0.57
C PHE A 147 11.32 7.61 0.70
N THR A 148 11.19 8.92 0.52
CA THR A 148 9.88 9.59 0.59
C THR A 148 8.95 9.13 -0.53
N SER A 149 9.48 8.89 -1.73
CA SER A 149 8.71 8.29 -2.83
C SER A 149 8.17 6.91 -2.45
N LEU A 150 9.03 6.02 -1.91
CA LEU A 150 8.63 4.70 -1.43
C LEU A 150 7.59 4.80 -0.30
N LEU A 151 7.83 5.70 0.66
CA LEU A 151 6.95 5.91 1.81
C LEU A 151 5.56 6.36 1.35
N MET A 152 5.49 7.34 0.45
CA MET A 152 4.21 7.86 -0.04
C MET A 152 3.47 6.84 -0.92
N PHE A 153 4.19 6.06 -1.72
CA PHE A 153 3.62 4.89 -2.39
C PHE A 153 3.03 3.90 -1.36
N PHE A 154 3.81 3.48 -0.37
CA PHE A 154 3.37 2.50 0.62
C PHE A 154 2.16 2.98 1.44
N LEU A 155 2.19 4.21 1.94
CA LEU A 155 1.14 4.77 2.78
C LEU A 155 -0.17 4.98 2.00
N SER A 156 -0.09 5.57 0.79
CA SER A 156 -1.27 5.81 -0.04
C SER A 156 -1.90 4.50 -0.49
N SER A 157 -1.10 3.56 -1.00
CA SER A 157 -1.55 2.25 -1.44
C SER A 157 -2.15 1.45 -0.30
N SER A 158 -1.51 1.43 0.88
CA SER A 158 -2.07 0.77 2.07
C SER A 158 -3.42 1.35 2.51
N LYS A 159 -3.63 2.66 2.33
CA LYS A 159 -4.91 3.30 2.63
C LYS A 159 -5.96 2.93 1.58
N LEU A 160 -5.60 2.90 0.30
CA LEU A 160 -6.50 2.53 -0.79
C LEU A 160 -6.92 1.06 -0.72
N THR A 161 -6.01 0.13 -0.43
CA THR A 161 -6.35 -1.30 -0.30
C THR A 161 -7.40 -1.55 0.79
N LYS A 162 -7.35 -0.80 1.89
CA LYS A 162 -8.36 -0.89 2.96
C LYS A 162 -9.65 -0.15 2.66
N TRP A 163 -9.60 0.85 1.81
CA TRP A 163 -10.75 1.66 1.48
C TRP A 163 -11.79 0.83 0.73
N LYS A 164 -13.02 0.81 1.26
CA LYS A 164 -14.15 0.02 0.76
C LYS A 164 -13.84 -1.49 0.61
N GLY A 165 -13.10 -2.06 1.56
CA GLY A 165 -12.73 -3.49 1.57
C GLY A 165 -13.92 -4.46 1.45
N GLU A 166 -15.08 -4.16 2.05
CA GLU A 166 -16.30 -4.98 1.92
C GLU A 166 -16.81 -5.08 0.47
N THR A 167 -16.66 -4.01 -0.32
CA THR A 167 -17.00 -4.05 -1.75
C THR A 167 -15.98 -4.87 -2.52
N LYS A 168 -14.69 -4.71 -2.21
CA LYS A 168 -13.58 -5.43 -2.88
C LYS A 168 -13.65 -6.93 -2.64
N LYS A 169 -14.00 -7.34 -1.41
CA LYS A 169 -14.21 -8.75 -1.05
C LYS A 169 -15.29 -9.46 -1.89
N ARG A 170 -16.24 -8.71 -2.46
CA ARG A 170 -17.30 -9.24 -3.34
C ARG A 170 -16.91 -9.25 -4.82
N LEU A 171 -15.82 -8.57 -5.17
CA LEU A 171 -15.37 -8.36 -6.56
C LEU A 171 -14.09 -9.13 -6.89
N ASP A 172 -13.31 -9.49 -5.86
CA ASP A 172 -12.00 -10.12 -6.00
C ASP A 172 -11.96 -11.42 -5.20
N SER A 173 -11.75 -12.53 -5.89
CA SER A 173 -11.63 -13.87 -5.29
C SER A 173 -10.37 -14.03 -4.44
N GLU A 174 -9.34 -13.22 -4.66
CA GLU A 174 -8.05 -13.29 -3.97
C GLU A 174 -7.89 -12.25 -2.86
N TYR A 175 -8.98 -11.57 -2.49
CA TYR A 175 -8.96 -10.52 -1.48
C TYR A 175 -8.36 -10.99 -0.15
N LYS A 176 -7.29 -10.32 0.29
CA LYS A 176 -6.66 -10.54 1.59
C LYS A 176 -7.10 -9.47 2.59
N GLU A 177 -7.55 -9.90 3.76
CA GLU A 177 -8.00 -8.97 4.81
C GLU A 177 -6.85 -8.04 5.25
N GLY A 178 -7.08 -6.73 5.14
CA GLY A 178 -6.10 -5.69 5.45
C GLY A 178 -5.08 -5.40 4.35
N GLY A 179 -5.04 -6.21 3.29
CA GLY A 179 -4.09 -6.05 2.18
C GLY A 179 -2.66 -6.35 2.57
N GLN A 180 -2.43 -7.40 3.37
CA GLN A 180 -1.10 -7.73 3.89
C GLN A 180 -0.14 -8.08 2.75
N ARG A 181 0.90 -7.25 2.59
CA ARG A 181 1.98 -7.49 1.64
C ARG A 181 3.04 -8.40 2.23
N ASN A 182 3.46 -9.39 1.46
CA ASN A 182 4.53 -10.33 1.82
C ASN A 182 5.87 -9.89 1.23
N TRP A 183 6.95 -10.61 1.56
CA TRP A 183 8.29 -10.30 1.06
C TRP A 183 8.38 -10.34 -0.48
N VAL A 184 7.61 -11.21 -1.16
CA VAL A 184 7.60 -11.30 -2.63
C VAL A 184 7.06 -10.01 -3.25
N GLN A 185 5.94 -9.49 -2.73
CA GLN A 185 5.38 -8.22 -3.19
C GLN A 185 6.32 -7.04 -2.91
N VAL A 186 7.00 -7.05 -1.76
CA VAL A 186 8.01 -6.03 -1.44
C VAL A 186 9.20 -6.14 -2.38
N PHE A 187 9.64 -7.35 -2.71
CA PHE A 187 10.72 -7.58 -3.66
C PHE A 187 10.33 -7.13 -5.07
N CYS A 188 9.20 -7.57 -5.62
CA CYS A 188 8.80 -7.24 -6.99
C CYS A 188 8.61 -5.73 -7.22
N ASN A 189 8.11 -5.00 -6.21
CA ASN A 189 7.94 -3.54 -6.31
C ASN A 189 9.17 -2.75 -5.83
N GLY A 190 10.04 -3.35 -5.03
CA GLY A 190 11.15 -2.69 -4.35
C GLY A 190 12.54 -3.01 -4.90
N ALA A 191 12.70 -4.11 -5.64
CA ALA A 191 14.00 -4.58 -6.15
C ALA A 191 14.63 -3.56 -7.10
N VAL A 192 13.88 -3.12 -8.12
CA VAL A 192 14.37 -2.14 -9.10
C VAL A 192 14.77 -0.82 -8.44
N PRO A 193 13.93 -0.19 -7.59
CA PRO A 193 14.34 0.98 -6.82
C PRO A 193 15.56 0.74 -5.93
N THR A 194 15.66 -0.43 -5.29
CA THR A 194 16.77 -0.75 -4.37
C THR A 194 18.09 -0.91 -5.13
N GLU A 195 18.07 -1.62 -6.25
CA GLU A 195 19.23 -1.78 -7.12
C GLU A 195 19.71 -0.43 -7.67
N LEU A 196 18.78 0.40 -8.18
CA LEU A 196 19.11 1.75 -8.64
C LEU A 196 19.65 2.64 -7.52
N ALA A 197 19.13 2.52 -6.29
CA ALA A 197 19.65 3.24 -5.13
C ALA A 197 21.07 2.80 -4.76
N LEU A 198 21.38 1.50 -4.85
CA LEU A 198 22.73 0.97 -4.62
C LEU A 198 23.70 1.47 -5.70
N LEU A 199 23.32 1.38 -6.98
CA LEU A 199 24.12 1.89 -8.10
C LEU A 199 24.36 3.40 -7.96
N PHE A 200 23.31 4.15 -7.61
CA PHE A 200 23.41 5.58 -7.35
C PHE A 200 24.43 5.89 -6.25
N MET A 201 24.40 5.17 -5.14
CA MET A 201 25.37 5.35 -4.05
C MET A 201 26.80 4.98 -4.45
N ILE A 202 26.98 3.95 -5.28
CA ILE A 202 28.30 3.52 -5.76
C ILE A 202 28.91 4.58 -6.69
N GLU A 203 28.11 5.13 -7.61
CA GLU A 203 28.61 6.07 -8.62
C GLU A 203 28.67 7.52 -8.16
N ASN A 204 27.67 7.97 -7.40
CA ASN A 204 27.49 9.38 -7.05
C ASN A 204 27.68 9.66 -5.56
N GLY A 205 27.71 8.60 -4.75
CA GLY A 205 27.66 8.71 -3.30
C GLY A 205 26.23 8.97 -2.79
N PRO A 206 26.02 8.79 -1.47
CA PRO A 206 24.75 9.10 -0.83
C PRO A 206 24.54 10.61 -0.74
N GLY A 207 23.31 11.07 -1.00
CA GLY A 207 22.95 12.48 -0.94
C GLY A 207 21.86 12.85 -1.95
N GLU A 208 21.28 14.02 -1.72
CA GLU A 208 20.26 14.58 -2.59
C GLU A 208 20.94 15.40 -3.70
N ILE A 209 20.59 15.09 -4.95
CA ILE A 209 21.04 15.82 -6.12
C ILE A 209 19.83 16.35 -6.90
N PRO A 210 19.94 17.53 -7.52
CA PRO A 210 18.97 18.01 -8.48
C PRO A 210 19.01 17.17 -9.76
N ILE A 211 17.87 17.07 -10.44
CA ILE A 211 17.76 16.40 -11.73
C ILE A 211 18.15 17.41 -12.82
N ASP A 212 19.36 17.26 -13.34
CA ASP A 212 19.97 18.09 -14.37
C ASP A 212 20.79 17.20 -15.32
N PHE A 213 20.21 16.91 -16.48
CA PHE A 213 20.86 16.09 -17.50
C PHE A 213 22.05 16.76 -18.20
N SER A 214 22.17 18.09 -18.13
CA SER A 214 23.30 18.82 -18.72
C SER A 214 24.56 18.67 -17.87
N LYS A 215 24.40 18.64 -16.54
CA LYS A 215 25.52 18.54 -15.59
C LYS A 215 25.81 17.11 -15.17
N GLN A 216 24.76 16.31 -14.92
CA GLN A 216 24.88 14.99 -14.30
C GLN A 216 23.91 14.00 -14.95
N TYR A 217 24.20 13.60 -16.19
CA TYR A 217 23.35 12.71 -16.98
C TYR A 217 23.02 11.40 -16.24
N THR A 218 24.04 10.64 -15.83
CA THR A 218 23.86 9.30 -15.25
C THR A 218 23.09 9.36 -13.93
N ALA A 219 23.43 10.32 -13.07
CA ALA A 219 22.79 10.49 -11.78
C ALA A 219 21.31 10.91 -11.93
N SER A 220 21.02 11.86 -12.82
CA SER A 220 19.65 12.27 -13.16
C SER A 220 18.83 11.14 -13.74
N TRP A 221 19.44 10.32 -14.61
CA TRP A 221 18.81 9.16 -15.20
C TRP A 221 18.47 8.10 -14.12
N MET A 222 19.38 7.81 -13.19
CA MET A 222 19.13 6.87 -12.08
C MET A 222 18.01 7.37 -11.15
N CYS A 223 18.03 8.66 -10.78
CA CYS A 223 16.99 9.30 -9.98
C CYS A 223 15.60 9.16 -10.63
N LEU A 224 15.50 9.48 -11.92
CA LEU A 224 14.24 9.34 -12.65
C LEU A 224 13.85 7.88 -12.88
N SER A 225 14.79 6.97 -13.07
CA SER A 225 14.53 5.52 -13.19
C SER A 225 13.89 4.97 -11.92
N LEU A 226 14.41 5.38 -10.77
CA LEU A 226 13.89 4.97 -9.47
C LEU A 226 12.50 5.54 -9.22
N LEU A 227 12.31 6.84 -9.49
CA LEU A 227 10.99 7.47 -9.42
C LEU A 227 10.00 6.79 -10.37
N ALA A 228 10.41 6.46 -11.59
CA ALA A 228 9.60 5.80 -12.60
C ALA A 228 9.13 4.41 -12.13
N ALA A 229 10.01 3.60 -11.54
CA ALA A 229 9.65 2.30 -10.97
C ALA A 229 8.61 2.44 -9.84
N LEU A 230 8.83 3.33 -8.87
CA LEU A 230 7.91 3.53 -7.75
C LEU A 230 6.57 4.14 -8.19
N ALA A 231 6.61 5.09 -9.13
CA ALA A 231 5.42 5.70 -9.69
C ALA A 231 4.61 4.71 -10.52
N CYS A 232 5.27 3.80 -11.26
CA CYS A 232 4.63 2.68 -11.97
C CYS A 232 3.84 1.80 -11.00
N SER A 233 4.48 1.29 -9.95
CA SER A 233 3.81 0.46 -8.93
C SER A 233 2.69 1.21 -8.20
N ALA A 234 2.88 2.50 -7.92
CA ALA A 234 1.84 3.33 -7.33
C ALA A 234 0.65 3.54 -8.27
N GLY A 235 0.93 3.79 -9.55
CA GLY A 235 -0.09 3.98 -10.58
C GLY A 235 -0.93 2.73 -10.79
N ASP A 236 -0.29 1.56 -10.86
CA ASP A 236 -1.00 0.28 -10.94
C ASP A 236 -1.89 0.04 -9.71
N THR A 237 -1.33 0.20 -8.50
CA THR A 237 -2.09 -0.01 -7.27
C THR A 237 -3.26 0.96 -7.16
N TRP A 238 -3.10 2.22 -7.55
CA TRP A 238 -4.22 3.17 -7.53
C TRP A 238 -5.30 2.81 -8.57
N ALA A 239 -4.92 2.34 -9.76
CA ALA A 239 -5.88 1.86 -10.76
C ALA A 239 -6.68 0.67 -10.26
N SER A 240 -6.00 -0.37 -9.76
CA SER A 240 -6.61 -1.63 -9.33
C SER A 240 -7.45 -1.46 -8.06
N GLU A 241 -7.11 -0.51 -7.18
CA GLU A 241 -7.83 -0.29 -5.94
C GLU A 241 -9.00 0.70 -6.06
N VAL A 242 -8.92 1.67 -6.99
CA VAL A 242 -9.95 2.71 -7.18
C VAL A 242 -10.89 2.36 -8.33
N GLY A 243 -10.35 1.82 -9.43
CA GLY A 243 -11.08 1.50 -10.66
C GLY A 243 -12.31 0.61 -10.42
N PRO A 244 -12.16 -0.59 -9.84
CA PRO A 244 -13.28 -1.50 -9.58
C PRO A 244 -14.39 -0.91 -8.70
N VAL A 245 -14.05 0.05 -7.84
CA VAL A 245 -14.94 0.58 -6.82
C VAL A 245 -15.69 1.83 -7.28
N LEU A 246 -15.06 2.66 -8.12
CA LEU A 246 -15.63 3.94 -8.59
C LEU A 246 -16.10 3.90 -10.05
N SER A 247 -15.61 2.95 -10.85
CA SER A 247 -16.04 2.84 -12.25
C SER A 247 -17.48 2.36 -12.34
N LYS A 248 -18.35 3.17 -12.94
CA LYS A 248 -19.73 2.78 -13.27
C LYS A 248 -19.84 1.98 -14.56
N SER A 249 -18.81 2.07 -15.42
CA SER A 249 -18.73 1.34 -16.68
C SER A 249 -17.94 0.05 -16.51
N PRO A 250 -18.32 -1.05 -17.20
CA PRO A 250 -17.53 -2.26 -17.21
C PRO A 250 -16.13 -1.99 -17.80
N PRO A 251 -15.08 -2.63 -17.26
CA PRO A 251 -13.73 -2.51 -17.80
C PRO A 251 -13.67 -3.00 -19.24
N ARG A 252 -12.69 -2.47 -19.99
CA ARG A 252 -12.39 -2.91 -21.35
C ARG A 252 -11.02 -3.54 -21.39
N LEU A 253 -10.88 -4.68 -22.04
CA LEU A 253 -9.58 -5.33 -22.20
C LEU A 253 -8.67 -4.46 -23.06
N ILE A 254 -7.46 -4.15 -22.60
CA ILE A 254 -6.59 -3.19 -23.27
C ILE A 254 -6.17 -3.61 -24.69
N THR A 255 -6.10 -4.91 -24.96
CA THR A 255 -5.68 -5.45 -26.27
C THR A 255 -6.78 -5.48 -27.33
N THR A 256 -8.04 -5.69 -26.93
CA THR A 256 -9.17 -5.86 -27.88
C THR A 256 -10.24 -4.79 -27.75
N TRP A 257 -10.17 -3.98 -26.70
CA TRP A 257 -11.16 -2.96 -26.33
C TRP A 257 -12.59 -3.49 -26.08
N LYS A 258 -12.76 -4.80 -25.96
CA LYS A 258 -14.03 -5.45 -25.62
C LYS A 258 -14.32 -5.31 -24.12
N LYS A 259 -15.60 -5.20 -23.76
CA LYS A 259 -16.03 -5.20 -22.37
C LYS A 259 -15.75 -6.56 -21.72
N VAL A 260 -15.18 -6.53 -20.53
CA VAL A 260 -14.84 -7.73 -19.74
C VAL A 260 -15.38 -7.59 -18.31
N PRO A 261 -15.56 -8.70 -17.57
CA PRO A 261 -15.92 -8.65 -16.16
C PRO A 261 -14.86 -7.93 -15.31
N VAL A 262 -15.29 -7.36 -14.18
CA VAL A 262 -14.39 -6.77 -13.18
C VAL A 262 -13.48 -7.85 -12.62
N GLY A 263 -12.19 -7.53 -12.43
CA GLY A 263 -11.16 -8.49 -12.01
C GLY A 263 -10.40 -9.15 -13.15
N THR A 264 -10.78 -8.90 -14.42
CA THR A 264 -10.01 -9.40 -15.58
C THR A 264 -8.64 -8.72 -15.67
N ASN A 265 -7.57 -9.51 -15.74
CA ASN A 265 -6.21 -9.01 -15.94
C ASN A 265 -6.12 -8.25 -17.26
N GLY A 266 -5.60 -7.01 -17.20
CA GLY A 266 -5.57 -6.09 -18.33
C GLY A 266 -6.89 -5.40 -18.68
N GLY A 267 -7.91 -5.53 -17.83
CA GLY A 267 -9.14 -4.76 -17.91
C GLY A 267 -8.95 -3.33 -17.40
N VAL A 268 -9.02 -2.33 -18.30
CA VAL A 268 -8.84 -0.92 -17.96
C VAL A 268 -10.16 -0.16 -17.92
N THR A 269 -10.22 0.86 -17.05
CA THR A 269 -11.32 1.84 -16.98
C THR A 269 -10.75 3.24 -17.03
N MET A 270 -11.54 4.23 -17.49
CA MET A 270 -11.10 5.64 -17.49
C MET A 270 -10.80 6.14 -16.07
N VAL A 271 -11.59 5.69 -15.08
CA VAL A 271 -11.37 6.02 -13.67
C VAL A 271 -10.07 5.39 -13.16
N GLY A 272 -9.78 4.15 -13.56
CA GLY A 272 -8.51 3.48 -13.25
C GLY A 272 -7.32 4.24 -13.82
N LEU A 273 -7.33 4.57 -15.12
CA LEU A 273 -6.25 5.31 -15.77
C LEU A 273 -6.02 6.70 -15.14
N ALA A 274 -7.09 7.43 -14.84
CA ALA A 274 -7.00 8.70 -14.12
C ALA A 274 -6.40 8.51 -12.72
N SER A 275 -6.79 7.43 -12.03
CA SER A 275 -6.23 7.09 -10.71
C SER A 275 -4.75 6.73 -10.79
N SER A 276 -4.30 6.06 -11.86
CA SER A 276 -2.88 5.77 -12.09
C SER A 276 -2.05 7.02 -12.32
N LEU A 277 -2.56 7.95 -13.12
CA LEU A 277 -1.95 9.26 -13.32
C LEU A 277 -1.82 10.01 -11.98
N LEU A 278 -2.87 10.01 -11.17
CA LEU A 278 -2.87 10.67 -9.85
C LEU A 278 -1.91 9.98 -8.85
N GLY A 279 -1.86 8.66 -8.85
CA GLY A 279 -0.95 7.89 -7.99
C GLY A 279 0.52 8.18 -8.32
N GLY A 280 0.88 8.15 -9.59
CA GLY A 280 2.22 8.53 -10.05
C GLY A 280 2.55 10.00 -9.74
N THR A 281 1.60 10.91 -9.96
CA THR A 281 1.75 12.35 -9.65
C THR A 281 1.99 12.57 -8.17
N PHE A 282 1.29 11.81 -7.31
CA PHE A 282 1.44 11.90 -5.85
C PHE A 282 2.84 11.49 -5.38
N VAL A 283 3.40 10.42 -5.96
CA VAL A 283 4.78 10.00 -5.70
C VAL A 283 5.79 11.02 -6.26
N GLY A 284 5.57 11.53 -7.47
CA GLY A 284 6.41 12.60 -8.05
C GLY A 284 6.39 13.89 -7.23
N LEU A 285 5.24 14.27 -6.68
CA LEU A 285 5.11 15.41 -5.77
C LEU A 285 5.89 15.19 -4.48
N ALA A 286 5.86 13.98 -3.90
CA ALA A 286 6.64 13.65 -2.72
C ALA A 286 8.14 13.79 -2.97
N TYR A 287 8.62 13.29 -4.12
CA TYR A 287 10.00 13.46 -4.56
C TYR A 287 10.35 14.95 -4.67
N PHE A 288 9.55 15.72 -5.42
CA PHE A 288 9.78 17.15 -5.65
C PHE A 288 9.81 17.96 -4.34
N LEU A 289 8.87 17.73 -3.42
CA LEU A 289 8.87 18.40 -2.11
C LEU A 289 10.12 18.05 -1.29
N THR A 290 10.63 16.83 -1.41
CA THR A 290 11.86 16.42 -0.73
C THR A 290 13.07 17.14 -1.30
N GLN A 291 13.13 17.30 -2.62
CA GLN A 291 14.17 18.10 -3.28
C GLN A 291 14.18 19.53 -2.75
N LEU A 292 13.01 20.19 -2.65
CA LEU A 292 12.90 21.56 -2.13
C LEU A 292 13.40 21.73 -0.69
N ILE A 293 13.39 20.67 0.12
CA ILE A 293 13.78 20.73 1.53
C ILE A 293 15.27 20.41 1.72
N PHE A 294 15.81 19.48 0.93
CA PHE A 294 17.12 18.88 1.21
C PHE A 294 18.21 19.17 0.18
N VAL A 295 17.87 19.70 -1.00
CA VAL A 295 18.88 20.13 -2.00
C VAL A 295 19.19 21.62 -1.81
N ASN A 296 20.47 21.94 -1.58
CA ASN A 296 20.89 23.31 -1.23
C ASN A 296 21.02 24.24 -2.45
N ASP A 297 21.38 23.71 -3.63
CA ASP A 297 21.75 24.51 -4.82
C ASP A 297 20.69 24.41 -5.95
N LEU A 298 19.41 24.42 -5.55
CA LEU A 298 18.26 24.26 -6.44
C LEU A 298 18.04 25.47 -7.37
N ASP A 299 18.48 26.64 -6.93
CA ASP A 299 18.43 27.93 -7.64
C ASP A 299 19.43 28.03 -8.80
N LEU A 300 20.49 27.22 -8.75
CA LEU A 300 21.53 27.10 -9.77
C LEU A 300 21.33 25.86 -10.66
N SER A 301 20.16 25.24 -10.61
CA SER A 301 19.86 23.98 -11.28
C SER A 301 18.62 24.09 -12.15
N ALA A 302 18.54 23.24 -13.18
CA ALA A 302 17.36 23.14 -14.04
C ALA A 302 16.04 23.09 -13.24
N PRO A 303 14.94 23.65 -13.76
CA PRO A 303 13.64 23.60 -13.09
C PRO A 303 13.24 22.17 -12.69
N GLN A 304 12.97 21.95 -11.40
CA GLN A 304 12.67 20.61 -10.85
C GLN A 304 11.17 20.23 -10.90
N TRP A 305 10.27 21.17 -11.23
CA TRP A 305 8.84 20.89 -11.35
C TRP A 305 8.46 19.76 -12.34
N PRO A 306 9.21 19.48 -13.44
CA PRO A 306 8.89 18.38 -14.36
C PRO A 306 8.88 17.00 -13.69
N ILE A 307 9.51 16.84 -12.51
CA ILE A 307 9.46 15.63 -11.69
C ILE A 307 8.02 15.20 -11.39
N ILE A 308 7.14 16.16 -11.12
CA ILE A 308 5.73 15.89 -10.80
C ILE A 308 5.01 15.29 -12.02
N ALA A 309 5.16 15.94 -13.18
CA ALA A 309 4.57 15.49 -14.42
C ALA A 309 5.16 14.13 -14.87
N PHE A 310 6.47 13.97 -14.73
CA PHE A 310 7.17 12.71 -15.00
C PHE A 310 6.62 11.57 -14.15
N GLY A 311 6.46 11.77 -12.83
CA GLY A 311 5.87 10.77 -11.94
C GLY A 311 4.45 10.39 -12.39
N GLY A 312 3.62 11.37 -12.76
CA GLY A 312 2.29 11.12 -13.30
C GLY A 312 2.30 10.27 -14.57
N ILE A 313 3.13 10.64 -15.54
CA ILE A 313 3.28 9.91 -16.81
C ILE A 313 3.79 8.49 -16.55
N ALA A 314 4.77 8.32 -15.66
CA ALA A 314 5.30 7.03 -15.26
C ALA A 314 4.21 6.13 -14.64
N GLY A 315 3.38 6.68 -13.76
CA GLY A 315 2.27 5.92 -13.17
C GLY A 315 1.21 5.52 -14.21
N LEU A 316 0.86 6.42 -15.13
CA LEU A 316 -0.10 6.12 -16.20
C LEU A 316 0.45 5.06 -17.18
N LEU A 317 1.63 5.31 -17.76
CA LEU A 317 2.25 4.39 -18.71
C LEU A 317 2.59 3.04 -18.07
N GLY A 318 3.03 3.06 -16.80
CA GLY A 318 3.25 1.85 -16.02
C GLY A 318 2.00 0.99 -15.91
N SER A 319 0.86 1.58 -15.50
CA SER A 319 -0.41 0.84 -15.43
C SER A 319 -0.88 0.31 -16.80
N ILE A 320 -0.57 1.02 -17.89
CA ILE A 320 -0.89 0.59 -19.27
C ILE A 320 -0.03 -0.61 -19.67
N VAL A 321 1.27 -0.55 -19.40
CA VAL A 321 2.20 -1.67 -19.67
C VAL A 321 1.83 -2.88 -18.82
N ASP A 322 1.55 -2.67 -17.54
CA ASP A 322 1.09 -3.71 -16.62
C ASP A 322 -0.19 -4.38 -17.15
N SER A 323 -1.20 -3.58 -17.50
CA SER A 323 -2.44 -4.08 -18.09
C SER A 323 -2.23 -4.83 -19.41
N TYR A 324 -1.29 -4.38 -20.25
CA TYR A 324 -0.98 -5.05 -21.51
C TYR A 324 -0.31 -6.42 -21.28
N LEU A 325 0.68 -6.46 -20.38
CA LEU A 325 1.32 -7.70 -19.96
C LEU A 325 0.31 -8.62 -19.28
N GLY A 326 -0.60 -8.10 -18.46
CA GLY A 326 -1.65 -8.88 -17.82
C GLY A 326 -2.63 -9.48 -18.80
N ALA A 327 -3.11 -8.70 -19.78
CA ALA A 327 -4.02 -9.19 -20.82
C ALA A 327 -3.40 -10.31 -21.69
N THR A 328 -2.08 -10.38 -21.79
CA THR A 328 -1.36 -11.29 -22.69
C THR A 328 -0.70 -12.47 -21.97
N MET A 329 -0.17 -12.26 -20.76
CA MET A 329 0.69 -13.19 -20.03
C MET A 329 0.14 -13.63 -18.67
N GLN A 330 -1.00 -13.10 -18.21
CA GLN A 330 -1.70 -13.60 -17.02
C GLN A 330 -3.02 -14.24 -17.42
N PHE A 331 -3.34 -15.39 -16.82
CA PHE A 331 -4.62 -16.04 -17.08
C PHE A 331 -5.76 -15.26 -16.40
N SER A 332 -6.89 -15.12 -17.10
CA SER A 332 -8.16 -14.74 -16.48
C SER A 332 -9.27 -15.65 -16.99
N GLY A 333 -10.04 -16.24 -16.07
CA GLY A 333 -11.23 -17.02 -16.37
C GLY A 333 -12.42 -16.56 -15.51
N LEU A 334 -13.64 -16.69 -16.02
CA LEU A 334 -14.86 -16.46 -15.26
C LEU A 334 -15.30 -17.78 -14.63
N ASP A 335 -15.34 -17.85 -13.31
CA ASP A 335 -15.97 -18.96 -12.60
C ASP A 335 -17.50 -18.76 -12.64
N GLU A 336 -18.20 -19.69 -13.29
CA GLU A 336 -19.65 -19.61 -13.46
C GLU A 336 -20.42 -19.87 -12.15
N THR A 337 -19.80 -20.51 -11.16
CA THR A 337 -20.45 -20.80 -9.87
C THR A 337 -20.47 -19.58 -8.97
N THR A 338 -19.36 -18.84 -8.91
CA THR A 338 -19.21 -17.65 -8.07
C THR A 338 -19.52 -16.35 -8.80
N GLY A 339 -19.47 -16.35 -10.14
CA GLY A 339 -19.59 -15.16 -10.98
C GLY A 339 -18.38 -14.24 -10.91
N MET A 340 -17.25 -14.70 -10.33
CA MET A 340 -16.03 -13.92 -10.16
C MET A 340 -14.96 -14.32 -11.17
N VAL A 341 -14.03 -13.40 -11.44
CA VAL A 341 -12.85 -13.70 -12.25
C VAL A 341 -11.81 -14.38 -11.38
N VAL A 342 -11.26 -15.49 -11.87
CA VAL A 342 -10.16 -16.24 -11.28
C VAL A 342 -8.89 -16.13 -12.13
N ASN A 343 -7.74 -16.11 -11.46
CA ASN A 343 -6.44 -15.93 -12.11
C ASN A 343 -5.71 -17.25 -12.41
N SER A 344 -6.31 -18.38 -12.06
CA SER A 344 -5.76 -19.71 -12.32
C SER A 344 -6.74 -20.57 -13.13
N PRO A 345 -6.26 -21.43 -14.04
CA PRO A 345 -7.11 -22.36 -14.76
C PRO A 345 -7.77 -23.35 -13.78
N THR A 346 -9.09 -23.40 -13.77
CA THR A 346 -9.87 -24.40 -13.04
C THR A 346 -10.88 -25.06 -14.00
N ASN A 347 -11.40 -26.23 -13.65
CA ASN A 347 -12.36 -26.96 -14.48
C ASN A 347 -13.69 -26.19 -14.67
N GLU A 348 -13.99 -25.25 -13.78
CA GLU A 348 -15.23 -24.48 -13.73
C GLU A 348 -15.05 -23.06 -14.32
N ALA A 349 -13.80 -22.67 -14.65
CA ALA A 349 -13.49 -21.34 -15.16
C ALA A 349 -13.52 -21.29 -16.69
N LYS A 350 -14.42 -20.47 -17.23
CA LYS A 350 -14.46 -20.14 -18.64
C LYS A 350 -13.39 -19.09 -18.97
N HIS A 351 -12.44 -19.43 -19.83
CA HIS A 351 -11.36 -18.52 -20.22
C HIS A 351 -11.86 -17.19 -20.80
N ILE A 352 -11.23 -16.09 -20.38
CA ILE A 352 -11.47 -14.72 -20.87
C ILE A 352 -10.26 -14.22 -21.66
N SER A 353 -9.07 -14.23 -21.05
CA SER A 353 -7.86 -13.61 -21.63
C SER A 353 -6.56 -14.18 -21.06
N GLY A 354 -5.48 -13.90 -21.79
CA GLY A 354 -4.10 -14.22 -21.44
C GLY A 354 -3.80 -15.70 -21.30
N LYS A 355 -2.61 -15.99 -20.75
CA LYS A 355 -2.05 -17.33 -20.57
C LYS A 355 -1.46 -17.42 -19.16
N PRO A 356 -1.39 -18.60 -18.53
CA PRO A 356 -0.82 -18.74 -17.19
C PRO A 356 0.73 -18.74 -17.25
N ILE A 357 1.34 -17.67 -17.76
CA ILE A 357 2.80 -17.56 -17.91
C ILE A 357 3.39 -16.80 -16.72
N LEU A 358 2.79 -15.67 -16.37
CA LEU A 358 3.23 -14.80 -15.29
C LEU A 358 2.13 -14.66 -14.22
N ASP A 359 2.54 -14.43 -12.99
CA ASP A 359 1.67 -14.00 -11.90
C ASP A 359 1.67 -12.47 -11.77
N ASN A 360 0.87 -11.94 -10.83
CA ASN A 360 0.76 -10.50 -10.61
C ASN A 360 2.07 -9.85 -10.13
N ASN A 361 2.88 -10.57 -9.36
CA ASN A 361 4.12 -10.01 -8.84
C ASN A 361 5.16 -9.90 -9.96
N ALA A 362 5.25 -10.90 -10.84
CA ALA A 362 6.13 -10.88 -12.00
C ALA A 362 5.75 -9.78 -12.99
N VAL A 363 4.46 -9.59 -13.28
CA VAL A 363 4.02 -8.51 -14.18
C VAL A 363 4.38 -7.13 -13.63
N ASN A 364 4.16 -6.88 -12.34
CA ASN A 364 4.59 -5.64 -11.66
C ASN A 364 6.11 -5.41 -11.74
N LEU A 365 6.90 -6.48 -11.60
CA LEU A 365 8.35 -6.40 -11.74
C LEU A 365 8.75 -6.03 -13.19
N PHE A 366 8.19 -6.71 -14.20
CA PHE A 366 8.53 -6.41 -15.59
C PHE A 366 8.04 -5.03 -16.05
N SER A 367 6.84 -4.62 -15.64
CA SER A 367 6.30 -3.29 -15.96
C SER A 367 7.18 -2.20 -15.35
N SER A 368 7.56 -2.33 -14.08
CA SER A 368 8.46 -1.37 -13.42
C SER A 368 9.86 -1.33 -14.04
N VAL A 369 10.46 -2.46 -14.42
CA VAL A 369 11.75 -2.51 -15.16
C VAL A 369 11.64 -1.75 -16.48
N LEU A 370 10.62 -2.03 -17.29
CA LEU A 370 10.46 -1.41 -18.60
C LEU A 370 10.31 0.13 -18.48
N ILE A 371 9.48 0.59 -17.55
CA ILE A 371 9.26 2.02 -17.35
C ILE A 371 10.50 2.71 -16.76
N ALA A 372 11.20 2.06 -15.84
CA ALA A 372 12.45 2.56 -15.28
C ALA A 372 13.55 2.73 -16.33
N LEU A 373 13.67 1.83 -17.31
CA LEU A 373 14.69 1.93 -18.36
C LEU A 373 14.33 2.91 -19.48
N LEU A 374 13.08 2.90 -19.92
CA LEU A 374 12.67 3.63 -21.13
C LEU A 374 12.35 5.09 -20.84
N LEU A 375 11.60 5.38 -19.78
CA LEU A 375 11.01 6.71 -19.59
C LEU A 375 12.05 7.80 -19.25
N PRO A 376 13.07 7.55 -18.41
CA PRO A 376 14.14 8.52 -18.18
C PRO A 376 14.93 8.87 -19.44
N THR A 377 15.13 7.88 -20.32
CA THR A 377 15.80 8.06 -21.62
C THR A 377 14.99 8.98 -22.54
N VAL A 378 13.67 8.85 -22.54
CA VAL A 378 12.78 9.79 -23.24
C VAL A 378 12.79 11.17 -22.59
N ALA A 379 12.72 11.21 -21.25
CA ALA A 379 12.69 12.46 -20.49
C ALA A 379 13.93 13.33 -20.73
N TRP A 380 15.10 12.73 -20.91
CA TRP A 380 16.33 13.45 -21.28
C TRP A 380 16.16 14.35 -22.51
N GLY A 381 15.36 13.93 -23.50
CA GLY A 381 15.11 14.70 -24.73
C GLY A 381 14.29 15.97 -24.51
N PHE A 382 13.52 16.04 -23.43
CA PHE A 382 12.57 17.12 -23.15
C PHE A 382 12.79 17.82 -21.81
N TRP A 383 13.75 17.35 -21.00
CA TRP A 383 14.03 17.94 -19.69
C TRP A 383 14.55 19.36 -19.87
N PRO A 384 14.06 20.34 -19.08
CA PRO A 384 14.61 21.68 -19.08
C PRO A 384 16.12 21.67 -18.87
N ARG A 385 16.83 22.50 -19.63
CA ARG A 385 18.27 22.70 -19.52
C ARG A 385 18.52 24.15 -19.16
N GLU A 386 19.49 24.37 -18.29
CA GLU A 386 20.09 25.69 -18.08
C GLU A 386 21.28 25.92 -19.01
#